data_AF-A0A7I4XVI3-F1
#
_entry.id   AF-A0A7I4XVI3-F1
#
_cell.length_a   1.000
_cell.length_b   1.000
_cell.length_c   1.000
_cell.angle_alpha   90.00
_cell.angle_beta   90.00
_cell.angle_gamma   90.00
#
_symmetry.space_group_name_H-M   'P 1'
#
loop_
_entity.id
_entity.type
_entity.pdbx_description
1 polymer ?
#
loop_
_entity_poly.entity_id
_entity_poly.type
_entity_poly.pdbx_seq_one_letter_code
_entity_poly.pdbx_strand_id
1 'polypeptide(L)'
;MSRELTPPRSWALVKYVDLRHKPVRTIIDSDLSVYLYREQRLLTIMHRAQLVEKIYLYGNQLTVLYRKAAVVFSMNITPSQVAKFRIRLAEVADRITFCLAISEFIEVRESPAMFSRSSQGYSVDAYPHDHRLILMHSVRSRQ
;
A
#
# COMPACT_ATOMS: atom_id res chain seq x y z
N MET A 1 -28.55 0.59 -31.82
CA MET A 1 -28.42 1.50 -30.66
C MET A 1 -26.97 1.50 -30.22
N SER A 2 -26.23 2.59 -30.46
CA SER A 2 -24.84 2.72 -30.00
C SER A 2 -24.87 2.99 -28.50
N ARG A 3 -24.39 2.05 -27.67
CA ARG A 3 -24.14 2.34 -26.26
C ARG A 3 -22.95 3.27 -26.23
N GLU A 4 -23.16 4.55 -25.92
CA GLU A 4 -22.07 5.48 -25.64
C GLU A 4 -21.25 4.89 -24.49
N LEU A 5 -20.05 4.41 -24.81
CA LEU A 5 -19.13 3.91 -23.81
C LEU A 5 -18.62 5.10 -23.01
N THR A 6 -18.89 5.12 -21.71
CA THR A 6 -18.29 6.09 -20.79
C THR A 6 -16.78 6.08 -20.99
N PRO A 7 -16.13 7.23 -21.21
CA PRO A 7 -14.69 7.27 -21.41
C PRO A 7 -13.96 6.70 -20.19
N PRO A 8 -12.80 6.04 -20.39
CA PRO A 8 -12.03 5.52 -19.27
C PRO A 8 -11.57 6.66 -18.37
N ARG A 9 -11.58 6.42 -17.06
CA ARG A 9 -10.88 7.31 -16.12
C ARG A 9 -9.39 7.04 -16.22
N SER A 10 -8.57 8.09 -16.14
CA SER A 10 -7.12 7.98 -16.27
C SER A 10 -6.39 8.74 -15.18
N TRP A 11 -5.23 8.24 -14.78
CA TRP A 11 -4.32 8.90 -13.84
C TRP A 11 -2.87 8.77 -14.29
N ALA A 12 -2.09 9.83 -14.06
CA ALA A 12 -0.66 9.84 -14.33
C ALA A 12 0.11 9.02 -13.29
N LEU A 13 1.10 8.27 -13.74
CA LEU A 13 2.01 7.49 -12.91
C LEU A 13 3.43 8.05 -13.03
N VAL A 14 4.19 7.97 -11.95
CA VAL A 14 5.63 8.28 -11.95
C VAL A 14 6.50 7.01 -11.91
N LYS A 15 5.89 5.87 -11.56
CA LYS A 15 6.61 4.61 -11.44
C LYS A 15 5.69 3.39 -11.54
N TYR A 16 6.14 2.40 -12.30
CA TYR A 16 5.61 1.04 -12.29
C TYR A 16 6.74 0.05 -11.93
N VAL A 17 6.42 -0.93 -11.10
CA VAL A 17 7.34 -2.00 -10.67
C VAL A 17 6.62 -3.33 -10.75
N ASP A 18 7.12 -4.23 -11.58
CA ASP A 18 6.66 -5.60 -11.70
C ASP A 18 7.56 -6.53 -10.89
N LEU A 19 6.99 -7.11 -9.83
CA LEU A 19 7.70 -8.00 -8.91
C LEU A 19 7.54 -9.48 -9.30
N ARG A 20 6.85 -9.79 -10.40
CA ARG A 20 6.67 -11.17 -10.90
C ARG A 20 7.92 -11.71 -11.58
N HIS A 21 8.75 -10.82 -12.11
CA HIS A 21 9.94 -11.16 -12.89
C HIS A 21 11.24 -11.03 -12.08
N LYS A 22 12.23 -11.85 -12.43
CA LYS A 22 13.63 -11.72 -12.00
C LYS A 22 14.52 -11.58 -13.24
N PRO A 23 15.25 -10.47 -13.43
CA PRO A 23 15.26 -9.28 -12.57
C PRO A 23 13.91 -8.53 -12.56
N VAL A 24 13.68 -7.75 -11.50
CA VAL A 24 12.48 -6.93 -11.33
C VAL A 24 12.40 -5.89 -12.44
N ARG A 25 11.30 -5.87 -13.20
CA ARG A 25 11.08 -4.86 -14.24
C ARG A 25 10.56 -3.57 -13.60
N THR A 26 11.25 -2.46 -13.85
CA THR A 26 10.88 -1.13 -13.34
C THR A 26 10.80 -0.14 -14.48
N ILE A 27 9.76 0.69 -14.50
CA ILE A 27 9.58 1.79 -15.45
C ILE A 27 9.39 3.07 -14.63
N ILE A 28 10.19 4.10 -14.92
CA ILE A 28 10.11 5.43 -14.32
C ILE A 28 10.12 6.41 -15.49
N ASP A 29 8.96 6.97 -15.81
CA ASP A 29 8.75 7.86 -16.94
C ASP A 29 7.48 8.69 -16.68
N SER A 30 7.43 9.93 -17.20
CA SER A 30 6.27 10.81 -17.10
C SER A 30 5.13 10.42 -18.05
N ASP A 31 5.42 9.68 -19.12
CA ASP A 31 4.43 9.20 -20.09
C ASP A 31 3.70 7.93 -19.64
N LEU A 32 3.84 7.57 -18.36
CA LEU A 32 3.21 6.40 -17.77
C LEU A 32 1.82 6.77 -17.24
N SER A 33 0.81 6.00 -17.61
CA SER A 33 -0.58 6.27 -17.22
C SER A 33 -1.33 4.99 -16.92
N VAL A 34 -2.27 5.06 -15.98
CA VAL A 34 -3.22 3.98 -15.69
C VAL A 34 -4.61 4.40 -16.12
N TYR A 35 -5.32 3.48 -16.77
CA TYR A 35 -6.68 3.68 -17.26
C TYR A 35 -7.61 2.65 -16.63
N LEU A 36 -8.78 3.10 -16.19
CA LEU A 36 -9.85 2.29 -15.65
C LEU A 36 -11.08 2.36 -16.55
N TYR A 37 -11.38 1.22 -17.16
CA TYR A 37 -12.53 0.99 -18.01
C TYR A 37 -13.63 0.34 -17.17
N ARG A 38 -14.57 1.17 -16.70
CA ARG A 38 -15.61 0.78 -15.73
C ARG A 38 -16.48 -0.38 -16.21
N GLU A 39 -17.05 -0.26 -17.40
CA GLU A 39 -17.98 -1.26 -17.95
C GLU A 39 -17.29 -2.60 -18.22
N GLN A 40 -16.02 -2.56 -18.60
CA GLN A 40 -15.19 -3.74 -18.85
C GLN A 40 -14.54 -4.28 -17.58
N ARG A 41 -14.69 -3.59 -16.44
CA ARG A 41 -13.94 -3.85 -15.19
C ARG A 41 -12.47 -4.10 -15.46
N LEU A 42 -11.88 -3.25 -16.30
CA LEU A 42 -10.53 -3.46 -16.83
C LEU A 42 -9.63 -2.30 -16.42
N LEU A 43 -8.46 -2.65 -15.88
CA LEU A 43 -7.38 -1.73 -15.61
C LEU A 43 -6.26 -1.97 -16.61
N THR A 44 -5.76 -0.92 -17.25
CA THR A 44 -4.58 -1.00 -18.11
C THR A 44 -3.53 0.01 -17.70
N ILE A 45 -2.27 -0.37 -17.77
CA ILE A 45 -1.15 0.56 -17.65
C ILE A 45 -0.53 0.71 -19.02
N MET A 46 -0.41 1.96 -19.47
CA MET A 46 0.21 2.32 -20.75
C MET A 46 1.48 3.11 -20.48
N HIS A 47 2.50 2.88 -21.29
CA HIS A 47 3.69 3.71 -21.37
C HIS A 47 3.76 4.24 -22.81
N ARG A 48 3.49 5.53 -22.99
CA ARG A 48 3.25 6.12 -24.32
C ARG A 48 2.12 5.34 -25.02
N ALA A 49 2.36 4.84 -26.23
CA ALA A 49 1.39 4.03 -26.99
C ALA A 49 1.48 2.51 -26.70
N GLN A 50 2.30 2.07 -25.73
CA GLN A 50 2.53 0.65 -25.47
C GLN A 50 1.79 0.17 -24.22
N LEU A 51 1.10 -0.96 -24.34
CA LEU A 51 0.48 -1.65 -23.22
C LEU A 51 1.55 -2.30 -22.34
N VAL A 52 1.62 -1.87 -21.08
CA VAL A 52 2.53 -2.41 -20.07
C VAL A 52 1.85 -3.52 -19.26
N GLU A 53 0.59 -3.30 -18.88
CA GLU A 53 -0.15 -4.19 -17.99
C GLU A 53 -1.65 -4.17 -18.35
N LYS A 54 -2.31 -5.33 -18.24
CA LYS A 54 -3.75 -5.46 -18.42
C LYS A 54 -4.31 -6.38 -17.34
N ILE A 55 -5.18 -5.85 -16.49
CA ILE A 55 -5.77 -6.57 -15.36
C ILE A 55 -7.28 -6.47 -15.42
N TYR A 56 -7.96 -7.60 -15.31
CA TYR A 56 -9.38 -7.62 -15.09
C TYR A 56 -9.70 -7.63 -13.60
N LEU A 57 -10.61 -6.76 -13.18
CA LEU A 57 -11.02 -6.55 -11.80
C LEU A 57 -12.20 -7.46 -11.46
N TYR A 58 -11.98 -8.78 -11.57
CA TYR A 58 -12.96 -9.82 -11.24
C TYR A 58 -12.48 -10.67 -10.05
N GLY A 59 -13.41 -10.97 -9.15
CA GLY A 59 -13.25 -12.01 -8.13
C GLY A 59 -12.32 -11.67 -6.96
N ASN A 60 -12.19 -12.65 -6.06
CA ASN A 60 -11.60 -12.48 -4.73
C ASN A 60 -10.07 -12.71 -4.73
N GLN A 61 -9.48 -12.95 -5.90
CA GLN A 61 -8.05 -13.27 -6.05
C GLN A 61 -7.18 -12.02 -6.18
N LEU A 62 -7.78 -10.86 -6.47
CA LEU A 62 -7.09 -9.59 -6.57
C LEU A 62 -7.32 -8.78 -5.29
N THR A 63 -6.24 -8.50 -4.59
CA THR A 63 -6.23 -7.63 -3.41
C THR A 63 -5.40 -6.40 -3.71
N VAL A 64 -5.91 -5.23 -3.31
CA VAL A 64 -5.19 -3.98 -3.46
C VAL A 64 -4.86 -3.40 -2.10
N LEU A 65 -3.58 -3.13 -1.90
CA LEU A 65 -3.07 -2.46 -0.72
C LEU A 65 -2.62 -1.06 -1.12
N TYR A 66 -3.29 -0.05 -0.59
CA TYR A 66 -2.81 1.32 -0.74
C TYR A 66 -1.91 1.71 0.45
N ARG A 67 -0.83 2.43 0.14
CA ARG A 67 0.18 2.95 1.07
C ARG A 67 0.39 4.43 0.81
N LYS A 68 1.01 5.15 1.75
CA LYS A 68 1.32 6.59 1.63
C LYS A 68 1.99 7.01 0.30
N ALA A 69 2.76 6.12 -0.33
CA ALA A 69 3.53 6.45 -1.54
C ALA A 69 3.27 5.53 -2.74
N ALA A 70 2.34 4.57 -2.64
CA ALA A 70 2.14 3.58 -3.71
C ALA A 70 0.82 2.82 -3.56
N VAL A 71 0.37 2.23 -4.64
CA VAL A 71 -0.69 1.21 -4.65
C VAL A 71 -0.07 -0.11 -5.10
N VAL A 72 -0.27 -1.15 -4.30
CA VAL A 72 0.27 -2.49 -4.52
C VAL A 72 -0.87 -3.42 -4.88
N PHE A 73 -0.73 -4.10 -6.00
CA PHE A 73 -1.66 -5.12 -6.43
C PHE A 73 -1.05 -6.48 -6.13
N SER A 74 -1.82 -7.34 -5.48
CA SER A 74 -1.45 -8.72 -5.19
C SER A 74 -2.51 -9.64 -5.80
N MET A 75 -2.07 -10.51 -6.69
CA MET A 75 -2.88 -11.51 -7.36
C MET A 75 -2.52 -12.89 -6.80
N ASN A 76 -3.48 -13.54 -6.19
CA ASN A 76 -3.34 -14.93 -5.75
C ASN A 76 -3.51 -15.84 -6.96
N ILE A 77 -2.39 -16.35 -7.50
CA ILE A 77 -2.39 -17.30 -8.62
C ILE A 77 -2.68 -18.70 -8.08
N THR A 78 -2.06 -19.05 -6.94
CA THR A 78 -2.34 -20.25 -6.14
C THR A 78 -2.19 -19.88 -4.66
N PRO A 79 -2.61 -20.75 -3.70
CA PRO A 79 -2.41 -20.48 -2.27
C PRO A 79 -0.96 -20.20 -1.87
N SER A 80 0.01 -20.68 -2.66
CA SER A 80 1.45 -20.50 -2.43
C SER A 80 2.11 -19.48 -3.35
N GLN A 81 1.44 -19.02 -4.41
CA GLN A 81 2.00 -18.10 -5.40
C GLN A 81 1.19 -16.82 -5.46
N VAL A 82 1.82 -15.73 -5.02
CA VAL A 82 1.27 -14.38 -5.10
C VAL A 82 2.09 -13.57 -6.10
N ALA A 83 1.49 -13.22 -7.22
CA ALA A 83 2.04 -12.25 -8.15
C ALA A 83 1.81 -10.84 -7.64
N LYS A 84 2.82 -9.97 -7.73
CA LYS A 84 2.71 -8.59 -7.24
C LYS A 84 3.25 -7.61 -8.25
N PHE A 85 2.57 -6.47 -8.36
CA PHE A 85 3.14 -5.29 -8.99
C PHE A 85 2.72 -4.06 -8.20
N ARG A 86 3.42 -2.95 -8.41
CA ARG A 86 3.22 -1.71 -7.67
C ARG A 86 3.25 -0.52 -8.61
N ILE A 87 2.30 0.39 -8.42
CA ILE A 87 2.27 1.69 -9.09
C ILE A 87 2.48 2.83 -8.10
N ARG A 88 3.03 3.93 -8.58
CA ARG A 88 3.05 5.21 -7.89
C ARG A 88 2.38 6.25 -8.78
N LEU A 89 1.31 6.84 -8.27
CA LEU A 89 0.63 7.95 -8.93
C LEU A 89 1.46 9.22 -8.75
N ALA A 90 1.33 10.14 -9.71
CA ALA A 90 2.05 11.42 -9.69
C ALA A 90 1.65 12.26 -8.47
N GLU A 91 0.35 12.30 -8.16
CA GLU A 91 -0.18 13.12 -7.06
C GLU A 91 -0.82 12.29 -5.94
N VAL A 92 -0.88 12.89 -4.74
CA VAL A 92 -1.55 12.29 -3.58
C VAL A 92 -3.08 12.24 -3.80
N ALA A 93 -3.66 13.29 -4.37
CA ALA A 93 -5.09 13.35 -4.67
C ALA A 93 -5.51 12.28 -5.69
N ASP A 94 -4.70 12.12 -6.74
CA ASP A 94 -4.87 11.05 -7.74
C ASP A 94 -4.91 9.67 -7.10
N ARG A 95 -4.01 9.41 -6.14
CA ARG A 95 -4.02 8.11 -5.44
C ARG A 95 -5.33 7.85 -4.71
N ILE A 96 -5.88 8.86 -4.05
CA ILE A 96 -7.14 8.73 -3.29
C ILE A 96 -8.29 8.46 -4.28
N THR A 97 -8.41 9.27 -5.33
CA THR A 97 -9.48 9.12 -6.34
C THR A 97 -9.36 7.81 -7.10
N PHE A 98 -8.14 7.37 -7.40
CA PHE A 98 -7.86 6.06 -7.98
C PHE A 98 -8.32 4.93 -7.08
N CYS A 99 -7.93 4.94 -5.79
CA CYS A 99 -8.31 3.91 -4.83
C CYS A 99 -9.83 3.82 -4.65
N LEU A 100 -10.51 4.97 -4.58
CA LEU A 100 -11.97 5.02 -4.54
C LEU A 100 -12.59 4.40 -5.79
N ALA A 101 -12.10 4.74 -6.97
CA ALA A 101 -12.64 4.23 -8.24
C ALA A 101 -12.47 2.71 -8.39
N ILE A 102 -11.32 2.15 -7.99
CA ILE A 102 -11.12 0.69 -8.06
C ILE A 102 -11.89 -0.07 -6.96
N SER A 103 -12.23 0.59 -5.84
CA SER A 103 -12.98 -0.02 -4.74
C SER A 103 -14.42 -0.39 -5.12
N GLU A 104 -14.92 0.15 -6.24
CA GLU A 104 -16.19 -0.28 -6.85
C GLU A 104 -16.18 -1.76 -7.29
N PHE A 105 -15.00 -2.36 -7.50
CA PHE A 105 -14.88 -3.70 -8.09
C PHE A 105 -14.18 -4.72 -7.19
N ILE A 106 -13.24 -4.27 -6.37
CA ILE A 106 -12.37 -5.12 -5.56
C ILE A 106 -12.10 -4.50 -4.20
N GLU A 107 -11.75 -5.34 -3.22
CA GLU A 107 -11.39 -4.86 -1.90
C GLU A 107 -10.06 -4.09 -1.94
N VAL A 108 -10.12 -2.84 -1.49
CA VAL A 108 -8.97 -1.97 -1.31
C VAL A 108 -8.75 -1.80 0.18
N ARG A 109 -7.61 -2.27 0.67
CA ARG A 109 -7.24 -2.16 2.08
C ARG A 109 -6.13 -1.14 2.24
N GLU A 110 -6.23 -0.36 3.30
CA GLU A 110 -5.07 0.39 3.76
C GLU A 110 -4.05 -0.59 4.34
N SER A 111 -2.82 -0.54 3.83
CA SER A 111 -1.75 -1.27 4.50
C SER A 111 -1.55 -0.63 5.87
N PRO A 112 -1.57 -1.41 6.97
CA PRO A 112 -1.09 -0.91 8.25
C PRO A 112 0.30 -0.33 7.98
N ALA A 113 0.50 0.94 8.32
CA ALA A 113 1.84 1.48 8.34
C ALA A 113 2.64 0.52 9.23
N MET A 114 3.62 -0.19 8.66
CA MET A 114 4.59 -0.85 9.52
C MET A 114 5.23 0.29 10.30
N PHE A 115 4.84 0.41 11.56
CA PHE A 115 5.61 1.09 12.59
C PHE A 115 6.91 0.31 12.72
N SER A 116 7.81 0.45 11.75
CA SER A 116 9.23 0.34 12.00
C SER A 116 9.66 1.65 12.67
N ARG A 117 9.05 1.97 13.82
CA ARG A 117 9.80 2.64 14.87
C ARG A 117 10.75 1.55 15.34
N SER A 118 12.02 1.74 15.00
CA SER A 118 13.12 1.11 15.72
C SER A 118 12.74 1.02 17.19
N SER A 119 12.63 -0.20 17.71
CA SER A 119 12.56 -0.49 19.13
C SER A 119 13.91 -0.07 19.73
N GLN A 120 14.11 1.24 19.94
CA GLN A 120 15.01 1.68 20.98
C GLN A 120 14.29 1.37 22.28
N GLY A 121 14.77 0.32 22.93
CA GLY A 121 14.30 -0.11 24.23
C GLY A 121 14.42 1.04 25.22
N TYR A 122 13.29 1.40 25.78
CA TYR A 122 13.22 1.87 27.15
C TYR A 122 12.30 0.90 27.86
N SER A 123 12.89 -0.11 28.52
CA SER A 123 12.19 -0.85 29.56
C SER A 123 11.81 0.16 30.63
N VAL A 124 10.52 0.48 30.71
CA VAL A 124 9.95 1.06 31.91
C VAL A 124 9.35 -0.12 32.65
N ASP A 125 10.14 -0.68 33.56
CA ASP A 125 9.65 -1.70 34.49
C ASP A 125 8.51 -1.08 35.31
N ALA A 126 7.34 -1.68 35.15
CA ALA A 126 6.16 -1.41 35.95
C ALA A 126 6.35 -2.08 37.32
N TYR A 127 6.55 -1.29 38.37
CA TYR A 127 6.34 -1.77 39.74
C TYR A 127 4.84 -1.80 40.04
N PRO A 128 4.36 -2.90 40.64
CA PRO A 128 3.45 -2.74 41.77
C PRO A 128 3.79 -3.64 42.96
N HIS A 129 3.46 -3.09 44.13
CA HIS A 129 3.32 -3.68 45.47
C HIS A 129 4.54 -3.90 46.38
N ASP A 130 4.57 -3.01 47.39
CA ASP A 130 4.58 -3.31 48.83
C ASP A 130 5.52 -4.41 49.36
N HIS A 131 6.62 -3.98 49.97
CA HIS A 131 7.02 -4.50 51.27
C HIS A 131 7.60 -3.39 52.15
N ARG A 132 6.92 -3.19 53.28
CA ARG A 132 7.24 -2.26 54.35
C ARG A 132 8.28 -2.89 55.30
N LEU A 133 9.20 -2.05 55.77
CA LEU A 133 9.80 -1.99 57.12
C LEU A 133 11.35 -2.06 57.21
N ILE A 134 11.88 -0.90 57.62
CA ILE A 134 12.81 -0.67 58.74
C ILE A 134 14.20 -1.33 58.66
N LEU A 135 15.21 -0.48 58.47
CA LEU A 135 16.34 -0.45 59.39
C LEU A 135 16.80 1.00 59.62
N MET A 136 16.64 1.46 60.86
CA MET A 136 17.25 2.70 61.35
C MET A 136 18.78 2.53 61.39
N HIS A 137 19.55 3.59 61.10
CA HIS A 137 20.68 3.98 61.94
C HIS A 137 21.20 5.40 61.59
N SER A 138 21.13 6.25 62.62
CA SER A 138 22.14 7.22 63.05
C SER A 138 22.50 8.45 62.20
N VAL A 139 21.81 9.56 62.54
CA VAL A 139 22.35 10.89 62.92
C VAL A 139 23.83 11.19 62.62
N ARG A 140 24.07 12.26 61.85
CA ARG A 140 25.02 13.34 62.21
C ARG A 140 24.67 14.65 61.51
N SER A 141 24.20 15.60 62.31
CA SER A 141 24.02 17.02 62.00
C SER A 141 25.36 17.74 61.81
N ARG A 142 25.40 18.71 60.90
CA ARG A 142 26.12 20.00 61.03
C ARG A 142 25.50 21.04 60.10
N GLN A 143 24.52 21.80 60.59
CA GLN A 143 24.60 23.24 60.94
C GLN A 143 23.21 23.73 61.34
#